data_AF-A0A9P1HP50-F1
#
_entry.id   AF-A0A9P1HP50-F1
#
_cell.length_a   1.000
_cell.length_b   1.000
_cell.length_c   1.000
_cell.angle_alpha   90.00
_cell.angle_beta   90.00
_cell.angle_gamma   90.00
#
_symmetry.space_group_name_H-M   'P 1'
#
loop_
_entity.id
_entity.type
_entity.pdbx_description
1 polymer ?
#
loop_
_entity_poly.entity_id
_entity_poly.type
_entity_poly.pdbx_seq_one_letter_code
_entity_poly.pdbx_strand_id
1 'polypeptide(L)'
;MVSMRLGVKDNSRKKELEAQEWYHGFRSRKDVSVLICEPGAFLLRATDSTNFTTIVISVMNEKRELHHLTIVFANGLWQLGVLKDKGKNARGFKTIVELVNHYKAHPLPIKTTLKKAVTRPSWLIKHVQVSFEEKIRFH
;
A
#
# COMPACT_ATOMS: atom_id res chain seq x y z
N MET A 1 4.31 -11.26 -20.68
CA MET A 1 5.01 -10.04 -20.19
C MET A 1 4.35 -8.83 -20.81
N VAL A 2 3.51 -8.09 -20.08
CA VAL A 2 3.06 -6.78 -20.54
C VAL A 2 3.88 -5.74 -19.78
N SER A 3 4.93 -5.28 -20.44
CA SER A 3 5.73 -4.15 -19.99
C SER A 3 4.82 -2.92 -19.94
N MET A 4 4.59 -2.38 -18.74
CA MET A 4 3.93 -1.09 -18.59
C MET A 4 4.77 -0.05 -19.34
N ARG A 5 4.20 0.57 -20.38
CA ARG A 5 4.81 1.73 -21.06
C ARG A 5 4.75 2.92 -20.09
N LEU A 6 5.85 3.16 -19.39
CA LEU A 6 5.97 4.24 -18.41
C LEU A 6 6.17 5.58 -19.12
N GLY A 7 5.12 6.39 -19.19
CA GLY A 7 5.24 7.83 -19.43
C GLY A 7 5.82 8.53 -18.19
N VAL A 8 6.55 9.64 -18.38
CA VAL A 8 7.26 10.39 -17.33
C VAL A 8 6.39 10.71 -16.09
N LYS A 9 5.07 10.93 -16.27
CA LYS A 9 4.11 11.20 -15.18
C LYS A 9 3.81 10.00 -14.28
N ASP A 10 4.08 8.78 -14.74
CA ASP A 10 3.83 7.56 -13.95
C ASP A 10 4.96 7.29 -12.97
N ASN A 11 6.19 7.58 -13.38
CA ASN A 11 7.38 7.38 -12.57
C ASN A 11 7.43 8.33 -11.36
N SER A 12 6.95 9.58 -11.49
CA SER A 12 6.92 10.53 -10.37
C SER A 12 5.96 10.10 -9.26
N ARG A 13 4.76 9.63 -9.61
CA ARG A 13 3.75 9.13 -8.65
C ARG A 13 4.22 7.86 -7.93
N LYS A 14 4.95 6.99 -8.63
CA LYS A 14 5.57 5.82 -8.02
C LYS A 14 6.66 6.22 -7.00
N LYS A 15 7.54 7.15 -7.37
CA LYS A 15 8.57 7.69 -6.45
C LYS A 15 7.95 8.35 -5.23
N GLU A 16 6.85 9.10 -5.41
CA GLU A 16 6.13 9.75 -4.32
C GLU A 16 5.60 8.74 -3.30
N LEU A 17 5.01 7.63 -3.77
CA LEU A 17 4.54 6.53 -2.91
C LEU A 17 5.71 5.80 -2.24
N GLU A 18 6.78 5.51 -2.97
CA GLU A 18 7.97 4.82 -2.46
C GLU A 18 8.74 5.61 -1.40
N ALA A 19 8.61 6.94 -1.41
CA ALA A 19 9.17 7.82 -0.40
C ALA A 19 8.40 7.80 0.93
N GLN A 20 7.20 7.23 0.98
CA GLN A 20 6.37 7.24 2.18
C GLN A 20 6.84 6.19 3.19
N GLU A 21 7.10 6.61 4.43
CA GLU A 21 7.52 5.71 5.52
C GLU A 21 6.50 4.62 5.86
N TRP A 22 5.22 4.90 5.61
CA TRP A 22 4.11 3.97 5.81
C TRP A 22 3.91 3.03 4.63
N TYR A 23 4.67 3.17 3.53
CA TYR A 23 4.63 2.25 2.41
C TYR A 23 5.75 1.20 2.52
N HIS A 24 5.34 -0.06 2.65
CA HIS A 24 6.24 -1.17 2.93
C HIS A 24 6.57 -2.01 1.72
N GLY A 25 6.17 -1.60 0.50
CA GLY A 25 6.40 -2.39 -0.71
C GLY A 25 5.73 -3.76 -0.62
N PHE A 26 6.29 -4.77 -1.29
CA PHE A 26 5.77 -6.13 -1.22
C PHE A 26 5.89 -6.71 0.19
N ARG A 27 4.73 -7.02 0.81
CA ARG A 27 4.65 -7.68 2.11
C ARG A 27 3.48 -8.65 2.17
N SER A 28 3.68 -9.77 2.86
CA SER A 28 2.61 -10.74 3.07
C SER A 28 1.66 -10.28 4.18
N ARG A 29 0.47 -10.90 4.29
CA ARG A 29 -0.44 -10.63 5.42
C ARG A 29 0.19 -11.01 6.77
N LYS A 30 0.96 -12.11 6.80
CA LYS A 30 1.63 -12.61 8.02
C LYS A 30 2.69 -11.63 8.54
N ASP A 31 3.47 -11.04 7.63
CA ASP A 31 4.49 -10.05 8.03
C ASP A 31 3.83 -8.79 8.59
N VAL A 32 2.70 -8.37 8.02
CA VAL A 32 2.00 -7.16 8.49
C VAL A 32 1.32 -7.38 9.83
N SER A 33 0.80 -8.56 10.12
CA SER A 33 0.09 -8.82 11.39
C SER A 33 0.97 -8.69 12.62
N VAL A 34 2.29 -8.85 12.48
CA VAL A 34 3.23 -8.66 13.60
C VAL A 34 3.72 -7.21 13.74
N LEU A 35 3.49 -6.36 12.73
CA LEU A 35 3.94 -4.96 12.71
C LEU A 35 2.86 -3.99 13.22
N ILE A 36 1.58 -4.34 13.07
CA ILE A 36 0.45 -3.52 13.51
C ILE A 36 -0.08 -4.07 14.84
N CYS A 37 0.18 -3.36 15.94
CA CYS A 37 -0.13 -3.82 17.30
C CYS A 37 -1.15 -2.95 18.06
N GLU A 38 -1.50 -1.78 17.51
CA GLU A 38 -2.33 -0.77 18.17
C GLU A 38 -3.52 -0.35 17.28
N PRO A 39 -4.71 -0.09 17.86
CA PRO A 39 -5.82 0.53 17.13
C PRO A 39 -5.44 1.81 16.39
N GLY A 40 -5.90 1.92 15.15
CA GLY A 40 -5.58 3.01 14.23
C GLY A 40 -4.15 2.97 13.66
N ALA A 41 -3.31 2.01 14.08
CA ALA A 41 -2.02 1.80 13.43
C ALA A 41 -2.21 1.20 12.04
N PHE A 42 -1.46 1.70 11.07
CA PHE A 42 -1.63 1.33 9.66
C PHE A 42 -0.32 1.33 8.87
N LEU A 43 -0.31 0.58 7.77
CA LEU A 43 0.68 0.68 6.70
C LEU A 43 0.05 0.33 5.35
N LEU A 44 0.68 0.73 4.26
CA LEU A 44 0.36 0.27 2.92
C LEU A 44 1.40 -0.74 2.45
N ARG A 45 0.93 -1.73 1.70
CA ARG A 45 1.78 -2.75 1.08
C ARG A 45 1.31 -3.09 -0.32
N ALA A 46 2.24 -3.52 -1.16
CA ALA A 46 1.96 -4.19 -2.42
C ALA A 46 1.74 -5.68 -2.17
N THR A 47 0.87 -6.29 -2.97
CA THR A 47 0.64 -7.73 -3.01
C THR A 47 0.32 -8.14 -4.43
N ASP A 48 0.74 -9.33 -4.82
CA ASP A 48 0.24 -9.95 -6.04
C ASP A 48 -1.00 -10.76 -5.69
N SER A 49 -2.15 -10.31 -6.17
CA SER A 49 -3.37 -11.10 -6.20
C SER A 49 -3.86 -11.07 -7.64
N THR A 50 -4.19 -12.23 -8.21
CA THR A 50 -4.85 -12.32 -9.53
C THR A 50 -4.09 -11.57 -10.65
N ASN A 51 -2.81 -11.90 -10.83
CA ASN A 51 -1.94 -11.47 -11.95
C ASN A 51 -1.55 -9.97 -12.02
N PHE A 52 -1.99 -9.13 -11.08
CA PHE A 52 -1.63 -7.71 -11.04
C PHE A 52 -1.22 -7.29 -9.64
N THR A 53 -0.18 -6.45 -9.56
CA THR A 53 0.27 -5.85 -8.31
C THR A 53 -0.80 -4.88 -7.79
N THR A 54 -1.31 -5.15 -6.60
CA THR A 54 -2.36 -4.38 -5.93
C THR A 54 -1.82 -3.74 -4.66
N ILE A 55 -2.17 -2.47 -4.42
CA ILE A 55 -1.84 -1.78 -3.17
C ILE A 55 -2.95 -2.01 -2.15
N VAL A 56 -2.58 -2.32 -0.92
CA VAL A 56 -3.50 -2.65 0.18
C VAL A 56 -3.16 -1.80 1.40
N ILE A 57 -4.16 -1.12 1.94
CA ILE A 57 -4.11 -0.50 3.27
C ILE A 57 -4.37 -1.61 4.28
N SER A 58 -3.43 -1.80 5.22
CA SER A 58 -3.64 -2.65 6.38
C SER A 58 -3.74 -1.77 7.62
N VAL A 59 -4.80 -1.93 8.40
CA VAL A 59 -5.10 -1.10 9.57
C VAL A 59 -5.76 -1.91 10.67
N MET A 60 -5.41 -1.66 11.91
CA MET A 60 -6.09 -2.26 13.07
C MET A 60 -7.23 -1.36 13.54
N ASN A 61 -8.42 -1.93 13.72
CA ASN A 61 -9.56 -1.17 14.26
C ASN A 61 -9.53 -1.10 15.80
N GLU A 62 -10.49 -0.36 16.38
CA GLU A 62 -10.65 -0.23 17.84
C GLU A 62 -10.94 -1.56 18.55
N LYS A 63 -11.44 -2.56 17.83
CA LYS A 63 -11.66 -3.93 18.34
C LYS A 63 -10.42 -4.82 18.21
N ARG A 64 -9.26 -4.27 17.83
CA ARG A 64 -8.00 -4.99 17.57
C ARG A 64 -8.09 -6.02 16.44
N GLU A 65 -9.04 -5.84 15.53
CA GLU A 65 -9.14 -6.65 14.31
C GLU A 65 -8.32 -6.01 13.20
N LEU A 66 -7.52 -6.82 12.50
CA LEU A 66 -6.73 -6.36 11.36
C LEU A 66 -7.56 -6.39 10.08
N HIS A 67 -7.73 -5.24 9.45
CA HIS A 67 -8.46 -5.08 8.20
C HIS A 67 -7.51 -4.81 7.04
N HIS A 68 -7.83 -5.36 5.87
CA HIS A 68 -7.07 -5.19 4.63
C HIS A 68 -7.98 -4.64 3.52
N LEU A 69 -7.76 -3.37 3.14
CA LEU A 69 -8.56 -2.67 2.13
C LEU A 69 -7.71 -2.47 0.87
N THR A 70 -8.15 -3.06 -0.24
CA THR A 70 -7.51 -2.86 -1.55
C THR A 70 -7.74 -1.43 -2.04
N ILE A 71 -6.73 -0.82 -2.65
CA ILE A 71 -6.85 0.42 -3.42
C ILE A 71 -6.91 0.05 -4.90
N VAL A 72 -7.85 0.65 -5.61
CA VAL A 72 -8.07 0.43 -7.04
C VAL A 72 -7.99 1.75 -7.81
N PHE A 73 -7.62 1.67 -9.08
CA PHE A 73 -7.65 2.81 -9.99
C PHE A 73 -8.87 2.67 -10.92
N ALA A 74 -9.80 3.61 -10.86
CA ALA A 74 -11.01 3.61 -11.68
C ALA A 74 -11.39 5.04 -12.05
N ASN A 75 -11.89 5.24 -13.27
CA ASN A 75 -12.30 6.56 -13.77
C ASN A 75 -11.20 7.65 -13.62
N GLY A 76 -9.93 7.26 -13.78
CA GLY A 76 -8.79 8.17 -13.66
C GLY A 76 -8.40 8.56 -12.23
N LEU A 77 -9.03 7.97 -11.21
CA LEU A 77 -8.81 8.28 -9.80
C LEU A 77 -8.54 7.02 -8.97
N TRP A 78 -7.74 7.19 -7.91
CA TRP A 78 -7.51 6.18 -6.88
C TRP A 78 -8.63 6.18 -5.86
N GLN A 79 -9.13 5.01 -5.48
CA GLN A 79 -10.19 4.85 -4.49
C GLN A 79 -10.09 3.53 -3.73
N LEU A 80 -10.83 3.40 -2.64
CA LEU A 80 -10.96 2.11 -1.94
C LEU A 80 -11.78 1.13 -2.79
N GLY A 81 -11.28 -0.08 -2.98
CA GLY A 81 -11.92 -1.13 -3.77
C GLY A 81 -13.31 -1.52 -3.24
N VAL A 82 -13.53 -1.44 -1.93
CA VAL A 82 -14.85 -1.66 -1.30
C VAL A 82 -15.89 -0.60 -1.69
N LEU A 83 -15.46 0.51 -2.32
CA LEU A 83 -16.34 1.58 -2.80
C LEU A 83 -16.49 1.57 -4.32
N LYS A 84 -15.87 0.63 -5.04
CA LYS A 84 -15.84 0.60 -6.51
C LYS A 84 -17.24 0.64 -7.15
N ASP A 85 -18.21 -0.02 -6.52
CA ASP A 85 -19.58 -0.17 -7.05
C ASP A 85 -20.48 1.04 -6.69
N LYS A 86 -19.98 2.00 -5.90
CA LYS A 86 -20.71 3.25 -5.60
C LYS A 86 -20.66 4.28 -6.74
N GLY A 87 -20.08 3.92 -7.88
CA GLY A 87 -20.08 4.72 -9.10
C GLY A 87 -19.51 6.13 -8.87
N LYS A 88 -20.18 7.16 -9.42
CA LYS A 88 -19.76 8.57 -9.32
C LYS A 88 -19.74 9.14 -7.90
N ASN A 89 -20.33 8.44 -6.92
CA ASN A 89 -20.37 8.87 -5.53
C ASN A 89 -19.18 8.35 -4.71
N ALA A 90 -18.34 7.48 -5.29
CA ALA A 90 -17.11 7.04 -4.65
C ALA A 90 -16.08 8.18 -4.68
N ARG A 91 -15.54 8.55 -3.52
CA ARG A 91 -14.53 9.61 -3.43
C ARG A 91 -13.20 9.10 -3.99
N GLY A 92 -12.82 9.64 -5.14
CA GLY A 92 -11.55 9.35 -5.81
C GLY A 92 -10.49 10.44 -5.57
N PHE A 93 -9.22 10.06 -5.71
CA PHE A 93 -8.06 10.91 -5.47
C PHE A 93 -7.06 10.82 -6.63
N LYS A 94 -6.26 11.86 -6.89
CA LYS A 94 -5.28 11.85 -7.99
C LYS A 94 -4.06 11.00 -7.64
N THR A 95 -3.69 10.94 -6.37
CA THR A 95 -2.59 10.10 -5.86
C THR A 95 -3.03 9.24 -4.69
N ILE A 96 -2.29 8.16 -4.43
CA ILE A 96 -2.49 7.32 -3.25
C ILE A 96 -2.17 8.09 -1.96
N VAL A 97 -1.22 9.03 -2.02
CA VAL A 97 -0.85 9.88 -0.88
C VAL A 97 -2.01 10.79 -0.50
N GLU A 98 -2.68 11.41 -1.47
CA GLU A 98 -3.92 12.19 -1.23
C GLU A 98 -5.02 11.32 -0.60
N LEU A 99 -5.22 10.10 -1.10
CA LEU A 99 -6.18 9.14 -0.54
C LEU A 99 -5.87 8.84 0.94
N VAL A 100 -4.62 8.54 1.26
CA VAL A 100 -4.19 8.25 2.64
C VAL A 100 -4.38 9.47 3.54
N ASN A 101 -3.95 10.66 3.09
CA ASN A 101 -4.12 11.90 3.86
C ASN A 101 -5.59 12.21 4.15
N HIS A 102 -6.49 11.94 3.21
CA HIS A 102 -7.92 12.05 3.45
C HIS A 102 -8.39 11.14 4.59
N TYR A 103 -8.00 9.86 4.57
CA TYR A 103 -8.42 8.88 5.59
C TYR A 103 -7.64 8.93 6.92
N LYS A 104 -6.60 9.79 7.01
CA LYS A 104 -6.06 10.22 8.31
C LYS A 104 -7.06 11.10 9.06
N ALA A 105 -7.78 11.96 8.33
CA ALA A 105 -8.77 12.89 8.90
C ALA A 105 -10.21 12.35 8.89
N HIS A 106 -10.52 11.38 8.02
CA HIS A 106 -11.87 10.85 7.83
C HIS A 106 -11.93 9.33 8.06
N PRO A 107 -13.02 8.80 8.63
CA PRO A 107 -13.14 7.37 8.84
C PRO A 107 -13.20 6.61 7.51
N LEU A 108 -12.48 5.48 7.47
CA LEU A 108 -12.66 4.46 6.45
C LEU A 108 -14.08 3.87 6.52
N PRO A 109 -14.53 3.17 5.47
CA PRO A 109 -15.82 2.46 5.46
C PRO A 109 -16.01 1.46 6.61
N ILE A 110 -14.91 1.02 7.23
CA ILE A 110 -14.87 0.16 8.43
C ILE A 110 -14.93 0.95 9.75
N LYS A 111 -15.33 2.23 9.72
CA LYS A 111 -15.44 3.14 10.87
C LYS A 111 -14.13 3.29 11.68
N THR A 112 -12.99 3.22 11.01
CA THR A 112 -11.64 3.37 11.60
C THR A 112 -10.88 4.45 10.85
N THR A 113 -10.11 5.30 11.53
CA THR A 113 -9.23 6.30 10.91
C THR A 113 -7.77 5.85 10.89
N LEU A 114 -6.99 6.38 9.95
CA LEU A 114 -5.54 6.11 9.86
C LEU A 114 -4.79 7.01 10.86
N LYS A 115 -4.61 6.54 12.10
CA LYS A 115 -4.07 7.38 13.19
C LYS A 115 -2.54 7.36 13.25
N LYS A 116 -1.94 6.17 13.26
CA LYS A 116 -0.50 5.97 13.50
C LYS A 116 0.13 5.22 12.33
N ALA A 117 1.00 5.90 11.59
CA ALA A 117 1.78 5.25 10.56
C ALA A 117 2.77 4.27 11.20
N VAL A 118 2.74 3.00 10.80
CA VAL A 118 3.80 2.05 11.11
C VAL A 118 4.94 2.33 10.15
N THR A 119 5.99 2.93 10.68
CA THR A 119 7.17 3.28 9.90
C THR A 119 7.89 2.01 9.44
N ARG A 120 8.37 2.02 8.20
CA ARG A 120 9.26 0.99 7.70
C ARG A 120 10.54 1.02 8.55
N PRO A 121 10.89 -0.05 9.27
CA PRO A 121 12.13 -0.06 10.05
C PRO A 121 13.34 0.16 9.13
N SER A 122 14.30 0.97 9.57
CA SER A 122 15.49 1.33 8.78
C SER A 122 16.38 0.12 8.43
N TRP A 123 16.34 -0.94 9.23
CA TRP A 123 17.04 -2.22 8.99
C TRP A 123 16.39 -3.11 7.92
N LEU A 124 15.22 -2.74 7.40
CA LEU A 124 14.53 -3.50 6.36
C LEU A 124 15.20 -3.24 5.00
N ILE A 125 16.03 -4.19 4.56
CA ILE A 125 16.91 -4.11 3.38
C ILE A 125 16.19 -3.46 2.18
N LYS A 126 16.75 -2.34 1.70
CA LYS A 126 16.34 -1.71 0.43
C LYS A 126 16.90 -2.57 -0.71
N HIS A 127 16.09 -2.85 -1.73
CA HIS A 127 16.53 -3.55 -2.97
C HIS A 127 17.66 -2.83 -3.75
N VAL A 128 18.11 -1.65 -3.30
CA VAL A 128 19.24 -0.91 -3.88
C VAL A 128 20.60 -1.49 -3.44
N GLN A 129 20.64 -2.45 -2.50
CA GLN A 129 21.91 -2.95 -1.95
C GLN A 129 22.04 -4.48 -1.92
N VAL A 130 21.40 -5.17 -2.88
CA VAL A 130 21.65 -6.61 -3.09
C VAL A 130 22.19 -6.79 -4.51
N SER A 131 23.52 -6.73 -4.65
CA SER A 131 24.20 -7.43 -5.73
C SER A 131 24.00 -8.92 -5.47
N PHE A 132 23.17 -9.58 -6.28
CA PHE A 132 23.10 -11.02 -6.28
C PHE A 132 24.45 -11.54 -6.78
N GLU A 133 25.29 -12.06 -5.88
CA GLU A 133 26.41 -12.88 -6.29
C GLU A 133 25.84 -14.20 -6.83
N GLU A 134 26.01 -14.38 -8.13
CA GLU A 134 25.69 -15.60 -8.84
C GLU A 134 26.46 -16.74 -8.16
N LYS A 135 25.73 -17.77 -7.70
CA LYS A 135 26.31 -18.94 -7.02
C LYS A 135 27.51 -19.46 -7.82
N ILE A 136 28.67 -19.41 -7.19
CA ILE A 136 29.85 -20.17 -7.58
C ILE A 136 29.43 -21.65 -7.60
N ARG A 137 29.37 -22.26 -8.78
CA ARG A 137 29.31 -23.72 -8.92
C ARG A 137 30.71 -24.25 -8.70
N PHE A 138 30.90 -24.99 -7.60
CA PHE A 138 32.03 -25.90 -7.45
C PHE A 138 31.59 -27.30 -7.90
N HIS A 139 32.48 -27.93 -8.68
CA HIS A 139 32.49 -29.29 -9.23
C HIS A 139 31.77 -29.47 -10.57
#